data_AF-A0A815KQ20-F1
#
_entry.id   AF-A0A815KQ20-F1
#
_cell.length_a   1.000
_cell.length_b   1.000
_cell.length_c   1.000
_cell.angle_alpha   90.00
_cell.angle_beta   90.00
_cell.angle_gamma   90.00
#
_symmetry.space_group_name_H-M   'P 1'
#
loop_
_entity.id
_entity.type
_entity.pdbx_description
1 polymer ?
#
loop_
_entity_poly.entity_id
_entity_poly.type
_entity_poly.pdbx_seq_one_letter_code
_entity_poly.pdbx_strand_id
1 'polypeptide(L)'
;MATGGEAQAHRSRVSDVDQEPLKMLLPIRGYDSVPLVTLEKAVEPLASLLPDIQDYVYVAKQRCDEEPADGLSQDESAAIMLYSMEWAPRDKCLYYVLNIIL
;
A
#
# COMPACT_ATOMS: atom_id res chain seq x y z
N MET A 1 17.48 -5.79 31.87
CA MET A 1 16.51 -4.68 31.78
C MET A 1 15.98 -4.67 30.36
N ALA A 2 14.76 -5.16 30.19
CA ALA A 2 14.08 -5.29 28.91
C ALA A 2 13.45 -3.95 28.52
N THR A 3 13.50 -3.60 27.23
CA THR A 3 12.41 -2.91 26.53
C THR A 3 12.43 -3.35 25.07
N GLY A 4 11.77 -4.48 24.80
CA GLY A 4 11.26 -4.78 23.46
C GLY A 4 10.06 -3.89 23.22
N GLY A 5 10.27 -2.74 22.57
CA GLY A 5 9.23 -1.72 22.36
C GLY A 5 8.65 -1.67 20.94
N GLU A 6 9.27 -2.33 19.96
CA GLU A 6 8.95 -2.06 18.55
C GLU A 6 8.02 -3.10 17.91
N ALA A 7 7.75 -4.23 18.56
CA ALA A 7 6.95 -5.32 18.00
C ALA A 7 5.42 -5.13 18.14
N GLN A 8 4.94 -4.10 18.84
CA GLN A 8 3.52 -3.98 19.24
C GLN A 8 2.62 -3.39 18.13
N ALA A 9 3.15 -2.56 17.22
CA ALA A 9 2.32 -1.77 16.31
C ALA A 9 1.65 -2.57 15.16
N HIS A 10 2.27 -3.67 14.72
CA HIS A 10 1.77 -4.46 13.58
C HIS A 10 0.52 -5.31 13.87
N ARG A 11 0.20 -5.60 15.14
CA ARG A 11 -0.83 -6.58 15.51
C ARG A 11 -2.28 -6.11 15.35
N SER A 12 -2.53 -4.83 15.09
CA SER A 12 -3.89 -4.27 15.10
C SER A 12 -4.44 -3.85 13.73
N ARG A 13 -3.72 -4.12 12.62
CA ARG A 13 -4.19 -3.70 11.28
C ARG A 13 -5.32 -4.56 10.71
N VAL A 14 -5.47 -5.79 11.20
CA VAL A 14 -6.38 -6.81 10.66
C VAL A 14 -7.15 -7.46 11.81
N SER A 15 -7.45 -6.69 12.85
CA SER A 15 -8.04 -7.20 14.11
C SER A 15 -9.58 -7.22 14.11
N ASP A 16 -10.19 -6.62 13.09
CA ASP A 16 -11.63 -6.40 12.92
C ASP A 16 -12.22 -7.21 11.76
N VAL A 17 -11.47 -8.18 11.22
CA VAL A 17 -11.94 -9.07 10.14
C VAL A 17 -13.18 -9.86 10.55
N ASP A 18 -13.34 -10.18 11.83
CA ASP A 18 -14.53 -10.83 12.38
C ASP A 18 -15.78 -9.92 12.35
N GLN A 19 -15.59 -8.60 12.22
CA GLN A 19 -16.66 -7.60 12.11
C GLN A 19 -16.95 -7.18 10.66
N GLU A 20 -16.19 -7.67 9.69
CA GLU A 20 -16.45 -7.35 8.28
C GLU A 20 -17.82 -7.92 7.83
N PRO A 21 -18.64 -7.13 7.11
CA PRO A 21 -19.91 -7.61 6.60
C PRO A 21 -19.69 -8.81 5.66
N LEU A 22 -20.45 -9.89 5.86
CA LEU A 22 -20.48 -11.06 4.97
C LEU A 22 -21.24 -10.76 3.65
N LYS A 23 -20.98 -9.59 3.07
CA LYS A 23 -21.60 -9.11 1.84
C LYS A 23 -20.66 -9.38 0.68
N MET A 24 -21.14 -10.11 -0.30
CA MET A 24 -20.45 -10.26 -1.57
C MET A 24 -20.42 -8.91 -2.31
N LEU A 25 -19.24 -8.33 -2.43
CA LEU A 25 -19.03 -7.13 -3.25
C LEU A 25 -19.02 -7.52 -4.73
N LEU A 26 -19.57 -6.65 -5.57
CA LEU A 26 -19.48 -6.84 -7.01
C LEU A 26 -18.02 -6.63 -7.45
N PRO A 27 -17.53 -7.42 -8.44
CA PRO A 27 -16.21 -7.18 -8.99
C PRO A 27 -16.08 -5.75 -9.51
N ILE A 28 -14.96 -5.11 -9.22
CA ILE A 28 -14.63 -3.83 -9.82
C ILE A 28 -14.33 -4.09 -11.31
N ARG A 29 -15.13 -3.51 -12.20
CA ARG A 29 -15.00 -3.66 -13.66
C ARG A 29 -14.32 -2.44 -14.27
N GLY A 30 -13.71 -2.60 -15.44
CA GLY A 30 -13.17 -1.51 -16.24
C GLY A 30 -11.66 -1.30 -16.05
N TYR A 31 -11.10 -1.67 -14.90
CA TYR A 31 -9.64 -1.61 -14.66
C TYR A 31 -8.86 -2.59 -15.54
N ASP A 32 -9.49 -3.68 -15.97
CA ASP A 32 -8.95 -4.64 -16.94
C ASP A 32 -8.67 -4.01 -18.32
N SER A 33 -9.38 -2.93 -18.66
CA SER A 33 -9.19 -2.17 -19.89
C SER A 33 -8.24 -0.98 -19.76
N VAL A 34 -7.78 -0.68 -18.53
CA VAL A 34 -6.86 0.43 -18.28
C VAL A 34 -5.44 -0.03 -18.61
N PRO A 35 -4.67 0.76 -19.37
CA PRO A 35 -3.29 0.40 -19.67
C PRO A 35 -2.46 0.36 -18.39
N LEU A 36 -1.61 -0.66 -18.28
CA LEU A 36 -0.59 -0.71 -17.24
C LEU A 36 0.39 0.45 -17.45
N VAL A 37 0.69 1.14 -16.36
CA VAL A 37 1.63 2.27 -16.31
C VAL A 37 2.62 2.01 -15.18
N THR A 38 3.70 2.80 -15.14
CA THR A 38 4.64 2.70 -14.02
C THR A 38 4.00 3.13 -12.72
N LEU A 39 4.57 2.69 -11.60
CA LEU A 39 4.05 3.02 -10.27
C LEU A 39 4.03 4.54 -10.02
N GLU A 40 5.05 5.27 -10.50
CA GLU A 40 5.13 6.73 -10.39
C GLU A 40 3.93 7.40 -11.08
N LYS A 41 3.55 6.88 -12.26
CA LYS A 41 2.41 7.41 -13.02
C LYS A 41 1.08 7.07 -12.35
N ALA A 42 0.97 5.86 -11.79
CA ALA A 42 -0.24 5.40 -11.11
C ALA A 42 -0.58 6.24 -9.88
N VAL A 43 0.42 6.76 -9.15
CA VAL A 43 0.20 7.54 -7.92
C VAL A 43 0.05 9.05 -8.16
N GLU A 44 0.24 9.56 -9.38
CA GLU A 44 0.07 11.00 -9.67
C GLU A 44 -1.27 11.57 -9.18
N PRO A 45 -2.43 10.90 -9.35
CA PRO A 45 -3.71 11.41 -8.86
C PRO A 45 -3.76 11.53 -7.32
N LEU A 46 -2.94 10.78 -6.62
CA LEU A 46 -2.88 10.75 -5.16
C LEU A 46 -1.99 11.85 -4.58
N ALA A 47 -1.18 12.54 -5.38
CA ALA A 47 -0.25 13.57 -4.91
C ALA A 47 -0.94 14.73 -4.17
N SER A 48 -2.20 15.02 -4.51
CA SER A 48 -3.00 16.03 -3.80
C SER A 48 -3.40 15.61 -2.37
N LEU A 49 -3.52 14.30 -2.12
CA LEU A 49 -3.86 13.72 -0.82
C LEU A 49 -2.61 13.38 -0.01
N LEU A 50 -1.56 12.95 -0.69
CA LEU A 50 -0.28 12.49 -0.16
C LEU A 50 0.86 13.17 -0.93
N PRO A 51 1.29 14.38 -0.52
CA PRO A 51 2.30 15.14 -1.24
C PRO A 51 3.62 14.39 -1.45
N ASP A 52 4.03 13.59 -0.47
CA ASP A 52 5.32 12.88 -0.46
C ASP A 52 5.22 11.49 -1.10
N ILE A 53 4.11 11.14 -1.77
CA ILE A 53 3.87 9.78 -2.27
C ILE A 53 4.94 9.29 -3.26
N GLN A 54 5.49 10.20 -4.08
CA GLN A 54 6.54 9.86 -5.05
C GLN A 54 7.85 9.44 -4.36
N ASP A 55 8.18 10.07 -3.23
CA ASP A 55 9.36 9.67 -2.45
C ASP A 55 9.18 8.26 -1.88
N TYR A 56 7.96 7.94 -1.44
CA TYR A 56 7.63 6.60 -0.96
C TYR A 56 7.55 5.56 -2.07
N VAL A 57 7.17 5.93 -3.31
CA VAL A 57 7.31 5.06 -4.49
C VAL A 57 8.78 4.69 -4.69
N TYR A 58 9.68 5.67 -4.66
CA TYR A 58 11.11 5.41 -4.78
C TYR A 58 11.61 4.46 -3.69
N VAL A 59 11.25 4.71 -2.42
CA VAL A 59 11.61 3.83 -1.30
C VAL A 59 11.04 2.42 -1.47
N ALA A 60 9.80 2.28 -1.93
CA ALA A 60 9.16 0.98 -2.14
C ALA A 60 9.89 0.18 -3.23
N LYS A 61 10.26 0.82 -4.35
CA LYS A 61 11.03 0.18 -5.44
C LYS A 61 12.42 -0.25 -4.98
N GLN A 62 13.11 0.57 -4.17
CA GLN A 62 14.42 0.20 -3.59
C GLN A 62 14.35 -0.99 -2.64
N ARG A 63 13.17 -1.32 -2.10
CA ARG A 63 12.95 -2.48 -1.22
C ARG A 63 12.52 -3.73 -1.98
N CYS A 64 12.27 -3.62 -3.28
CA CYS A 64 11.85 -4.73 -4.12
C CYS A 64 12.97 -5.11 -5.09
N ASP A 65 13.14 -6.41 -5.31
CA ASP A 65 14.06 -6.90 -6.32
C ASP A 65 13.63 -6.41 -7.72
N GLU A 66 14.61 -6.18 -8.60
CA GLU A 66 14.33 -5.79 -10.00
C GLU A 66 13.63 -6.93 -10.77
N GLU A 67 13.91 -8.19 -10.41
CA GLU A 67 13.28 -9.39 -10.96
C GLU A 67 12.72 -10.27 -9.82
N PRO A 68 11.52 -9.96 -9.30
CA PRO A 68 10.84 -10.76 -8.28
C PRO A 68 10.62 -12.22 -8.71
N ALA A 69 10.86 -13.17 -7.80
CA ALA A 69 10.78 -14.61 -8.08
C ALA A 69 9.34 -15.15 -8.29
N ASP A 70 8.33 -14.35 -7.93
CA ASP A 70 6.91 -14.68 -8.07
C ASP A 70 6.32 -14.31 -9.44
N GLY A 71 7.15 -13.76 -10.34
CA GLY A 71 6.75 -13.37 -11.69
C GLY A 71 6.05 -12.01 -11.75
N LEU A 72 6.02 -11.25 -10.64
CA LEU A 72 5.62 -9.86 -10.66
C LEU A 72 6.72 -8.99 -11.28
N SER A 73 6.32 -7.88 -11.89
CA SER A 73 7.23 -6.79 -12.18
C SER A 73 7.66 -6.09 -10.88
N GLN A 74 8.79 -5.38 -10.92
CA GLN A 74 9.24 -4.56 -9.80
C GLN A 74 8.17 -3.52 -9.39
N ASP A 75 7.45 -2.93 -10.36
CA ASP A 75 6.40 -1.95 -10.09
C ASP A 75 5.18 -2.57 -9.38
N GLU A 76 4.78 -3.79 -9.74
CA GLU A 76 3.70 -4.51 -9.07
C GLU A 76 4.08 -4.88 -7.62
N SER A 77 5.30 -5.40 -7.44
CA SER A 77 5.83 -5.69 -6.10
C SER A 77 5.93 -4.42 -5.25
N ALA A 78 6.44 -3.34 -5.84
CA ALA A 78 6.56 -2.04 -5.18
C ALA A 78 5.19 -1.44 -4.85
N ALA A 79 4.14 -1.69 -5.64
CA ALA A 79 2.79 -1.22 -5.32
C ALA A 79 2.24 -1.91 -4.05
N ILE A 80 2.45 -3.23 -3.93
CA ILE A 80 2.07 -4.00 -2.73
C ILE A 80 2.90 -3.53 -1.53
N MET A 81 4.21 -3.33 -1.71
CA MET A 81 5.10 -2.78 -0.69
C MET A 81 4.64 -1.38 -0.26
N LEU A 82 4.33 -0.48 -1.19
CA LEU A 82 3.89 0.88 -0.90
C LEU A 82 2.59 0.92 -0.08
N TYR A 83 1.63 0.05 -0.39
CA TYR A 83 0.39 -0.04 0.37
C TYR A 83 0.62 -0.61 1.78
N SER A 84 1.54 -1.57 1.92
CA SER A 84 1.76 -2.28 3.18
C SER A 84 2.79 -1.62 4.10
N MET A 85 3.74 -0.86 3.56
CA MET A 85 4.82 -0.24 4.32
C MET A 85 4.30 0.90 5.21
N GLU A 86 4.98 1.08 6.33
CA GLU A 86 4.65 2.13 7.30
C GLU A 86 5.74 3.21 7.29
N TRP A 87 5.31 4.46 7.48
CA TRP A 87 6.19 5.61 7.64
C TRP A 87 5.61 6.61 8.63
N ALA A 88 6.48 7.48 9.14
CA ALA A 88 6.07 8.54 10.05
C ALA A 88 5.68 9.80 9.25
N PRO A 89 4.56 10.46 9.59
CA PRO A 89 3.59 10.08 10.60
C PRO A 89 2.56 9.05 10.08
N ARG A 90 2.02 8.22 10.97
CA ARG A 90 1.15 7.07 10.60
C ARG A 90 -0.11 7.47 9.82
N ASP A 91 -0.67 8.64 10.13
CA ASP A 91 -1.84 9.20 9.46
C ASP A 91 -1.57 9.64 8.00
N LYS A 92 -0.32 9.54 7.55
CA LYS A 92 0.11 9.80 6.17
C LYS A 92 0.53 8.53 5.44
N CYS A 93 0.44 7.36 6.07
CA CYS A 93 0.62 6.08 5.38
C CYS A 93 -0.47 5.87 4.32
N LEU A 94 -0.10 5.31 3.17
CA LEU A 94 -1.04 5.13 2.05
C LEU A 94 -2.28 4.32 2.46
N TYR A 95 -2.11 3.19 3.13
CA TYR A 95 -3.24 2.38 3.60
C TYR A 95 -4.18 3.16 4.52
N TYR A 96 -3.64 4.03 5.38
CA TYR A 96 -4.42 4.78 6.34
C TYR A 96 -5.27 5.84 5.63
N VAL A 97 -4.66 6.60 4.72
CA VAL A 97 -5.36 7.64 3.97
C VAL A 97 -6.44 7.05 3.06
N LEU A 98 -6.14 5.95 2.36
CA LEU A 98 -7.12 5.32 1.46
C LEU A 98 -8.32 4.75 2.24
N ASN A 99 -8.10 4.05 3.35
CA ASN A 99 -9.18 3.44 4.14
C ASN A 99 -10.04 4.45 4.93
N ILE A 100 -9.66 5.74 4.97
CA ILE A 100 -10.50 6.82 5.54
C ILE A 100 -11.36 7.48 4.47
N ILE A 101 -10.87 7.56 3.24
CA ILE A 101 -11.52 8.30 2.15
C ILE A 101 -12.49 7.41 1.37
N LEU A 102 -12.12 6.15 1.14
CA LEU A 102 -12.87 5.16 0.35
C LEU A 102 -13.73 4.28 1.25
#